data_AF-A0AAV3Q293-F1
#
_entry.id   AF-A0AAV3Q293-F1
#
_cell.length_a   1.000
_cell.length_b   1.000
_cell.length_c   1.000
_cell.angle_alpha   90.00
_cell.angle_beta   90.00
_cell.angle_gamma   90.00
#
_symmetry.space_group_name_H-M   'P 1'
#
loop_
_entity.id
_entity.type
_entity.pdbx_description
1 polymer ?
#
loop_
_entity_poly.entity_id
_entity_poly.type
_entity_poly.pdbx_seq_one_letter_code
_entity_poly.pdbx_strand_id
1 'polypeptide(L)' 'MSYDDVEIEDMEWNEKLKAFTYPCPCGDLFQITQEDLKIGEEIAYCPSCSLYITVVYNMEDFLGDNNNNNTPPISVA' A
#
# COMPACT_ATOMS: atom_id res chain seq x y z
N MET A 1 -11.01 -11.46 -9.77
CA MET A 1 -11.49 -11.18 -8.41
C MET A 1 -10.25 -10.99 -7.57
N SER A 2 -10.17 -9.93 -6.77
CA SER A 2 -9.07 -9.72 -5.82
C SER A 2 -8.97 -10.91 -4.87
N TYR A 3 -7.75 -11.21 -4.42
CA TYR A 3 -7.53 -12.23 -3.39
C TYR A 3 -8.09 -11.77 -2.05
N ASP A 4 -7.90 -10.49 -1.73
CA ASP A 4 -8.42 -9.83 -0.53
C ASP A 4 -8.49 -8.31 -0.76
N ASP A 5 -9.19 -7.62 0.14
CA ASP A 5 -9.22 -6.15 0.21
C ASP A 5 -8.53 -5.72 1.52
N VAL A 6 -7.48 -4.91 1.41
CA VAL A 6 -6.58 -4.58 2.52
C VAL A 6 -6.50 -3.06 2.68
N GLU A 7 -6.65 -2.57 3.91
CA GLU A 7 -6.49 -1.15 4.21
C GLU A 7 -5.02 -0.73 4.10
N ILE A 8 -4.76 0.45 3.55
CA ILE A 8 -3.39 0.97 3.38
C ILE A 8 -2.63 1.09 4.71
N GLU A 9 -3.35 1.27 5.82
CA GLU A 9 -2.82 1.34 7.18
C GLU A 9 -2.24 0.00 7.67
N ASP A 10 -2.71 -1.12 7.10
CA ASP A 10 -2.23 -2.48 7.41
C ASP A 10 -1.05 -2.90 6.52
N MET A 11 -0.67 -2.08 5.55
CA MET A 11 0.49 -2.33 4.68
C MET A 11 1.76 -1.72 5.27
N GLU A 12 2.91 -2.35 5.02
CA GLU A 12 4.21 -1.84 5.44
C GLU A 12 4.85 -0.98 4.35
N TRP A 13 5.31 0.22 4.70
CA TRP A 13 6.06 1.07 3.78
C TRP A 13 7.50 0.60 3.59
N ASN A 14 7.91 0.37 2.34
CA ASN A 14 9.27 0.02 1.97
C ASN A 14 9.98 1.20 1.29
N GLU A 15 10.84 1.91 2.02
CA GLU A 15 11.57 3.09 1.53
C GLU A 15 12.46 2.80 0.30
N LYS A 16 13.00 1.58 0.19
CA LYS A 16 13.89 1.22 -0.93
C LYS A 16 13.11 1.04 -2.23
N LEU A 17 11.92 0.45 -2.13
CA LEU A 17 11.03 0.19 -3.25
C LEU A 17 10.08 1.36 -3.53
N LYS A 18 9.93 2.29 -2.57
CA LYS A 18 8.90 3.34 -2.56
C LYS A 18 7.50 2.76 -2.78
N ALA A 19 7.25 1.64 -2.11
CA ALA A 19 6.03 0.87 -2.27
C ALA A 19 5.50 0.42 -0.91
N PHE A 20 4.18 0.30 -0.83
CA PHE A 20 3.50 -0.38 0.26
C PHE A 20 3.49 -1.87 -0.03
N THR A 21 3.84 -2.66 0.99
CA THR A 21 3.97 -4.10 0.87
C THR A 21 3.08 -4.85 1.85
N TYR A 22 2.55 -5.99 1.44
CA TYR A 22 1.69 -6.84 2.27
C TYR A 22 2.00 -8.33 2.04
N PRO A 23 2.00 -9.18 3.08
CA PRO A 23 2.35 -10.60 2.93
C PRO A 23 1.44 -11.35 1.96
N CYS A 24 2.03 -12.04 0.99
CA CYS A 24 1.34 -12.91 0.06
C CYS A 24 1.39 -14.37 0.51
N PRO A 25 0.30 -15.16 0.39
CA PRO A 25 0.28 -16.58 0.74
C PRO A 25 1.28 -17.46 -0.04
N CYS A 26 1.87 -16.96 -1.13
CA CYS A 26 2.92 -17.69 -1.85
C CYS A 26 4.31 -17.61 -1.17
N GLY A 27 4.46 -16.76 -0.15
CA GLY A 27 5.71 -16.52 0.57
C GLY A 27 6.49 -15.28 0.13
N ASP A 28 5.96 -14.50 -0.81
CA ASP A 28 6.49 -13.20 -1.23
C ASP A 28 5.60 -12.05 -0.72
N LEU A 29 5.76 -10.83 -1.25
CA LEU A 29 4.98 -9.66 -0.89
C LEU A 29 4.15 -9.15 -2.08
N PHE A 30 2.90 -8.76 -1.81
CA PHE A 30 2.18 -7.83 -2.67
C PHE A 30 2.85 -6.46 -2.58
N GLN A 31 2.86 -5.72 -3.70
CA GLN A 31 3.45 -4.39 -3.75
C GLN A 31 2.61 -3.43 -4.61
N ILE A 32 2.47 -2.19 -4.15
CA ILE A 32 1.92 -1.05 -4.91
C ILE A 32 2.77 0.19 -4.64
N THR A 33 3.14 0.95 -5.66
CA THR A 33 3.99 2.12 -5.45
C THR A 33 3.18 3.32 -4.96
N GLN A 34 3.84 4.24 -4.26
CA GLN A 34 3.19 5.50 -3.90
C GLN A 34 2.76 6.31 -5.13
N GLU A 35 3.48 6.19 -6.25
CA GLU A 35 3.14 6.87 -7.51
C GLU A 35 1.85 6.30 -8.10
N ASP A 36 1.65 4.99 -8.01
CA ASP A 36 0.42 4.30 -8.42
C ASP A 36 -0.79 4.78 -7.59
N LEU A 37 -0.65 4.84 -6.26
CA LEU A 37 -1.70 5.37 -5.37
C LEU A 37 -2.05 6.83 -5.68
N LYS A 38 -1.07 7.64 -6.11
CA LYS A 38 -1.31 9.05 -6.47
C LYS A 38 -2.13 9.23 -7.75
N ILE A 39 -2.07 8.26 -8.67
CA ILE A 39 -2.85 8.30 -9.91
C ILE A 39 -4.19 7.58 -9.80
N GLY A 40 -4.51 7.02 -8.62
CA GLY A 40 -5.77 6.32 -8.37
C GLY A 40 -5.73 4.82 -8.61
N GLU A 41 -4.54 4.23 -8.73
CA GLU A 41 -4.39 2.79 -8.78
C GLU A 41 -4.61 2.20 -7.38
N GLU A 42 -5.28 1.06 -7.32
CA GLU A 42 -5.61 0.38 -6.06
C GLU A 42 -5.19 -1.09 -6.07
N ILE A 43 -4.57 -1.57 -7.16
CA ILE A 43 -4.20 -2.97 -7.29
C ILE A 43 -2.73 -3.19 -6.90
N ALA A 44 -2.51 -3.91 -5.79
CA ALA A 44 -1.19 -4.38 -5.42
C ALA A 44 -0.95 -5.79 -5.97
N TYR A 45 0.15 -5.96 -6.69
CA TYR A 45 0.50 -7.21 -7.37
C TYR A 45 1.59 -7.96 -6.61
N CYS A 46 1.51 -9.29 -6.60
CA CYS A 46 2.63 -10.11 -6.15
C CYS A 46 3.53 -10.45 -7.36
N PRO A 47 4.86 -10.26 -7.28
CA PRO A 47 5.76 -10.58 -8.40
C PRO A 47 6.00 -12.09 -8.56
N SER A 48 5.78 -12.88 -7.50
CA SER A 48 6.02 -14.33 -7.50
C SER A 48 4.81 -15.19 -7.84
N CYS A 49 3.59 -14.69 -7.64
CA CYS A 49 2.38 -15.38 -8.03
C CYS A 49 1.43 -14.36 -8.63
N SER A 50 0.68 -14.71 -9.67
CA SER A 50 -0.20 -13.77 -10.39
C SER A 50 -1.41 -13.28 -9.59
N LEU A 51 -1.38 -13.39 -8.26
CA LEU A 51 -2.38 -12.86 -7.36
C LEU A 51 -2.23 -11.36 -7.22
N TYR A 52 -3.33 -10.73 -6.82
CA TYR A 52 -3.40 -9.33 -6.50
C TYR A 52 -4.43 -9.09 -5.39
N ILE A 53 -4.25 -8.01 -4.63
CA ILE A 53 -5.20 -7.53 -3.62
C ILE A 53 -5.69 -6.14 -4.04
N THR A 54 -6.87 -5.75 -3.57
CA THR A 54 -7.36 -4.38 -3.66
C THR A 54 -6.89 -3.62 -2.42
N VAL A 55 -6.32 -2.44 -2.62
CA VAL A 55 -5.85 -1.58 -1.53
C VAL A 55 -6.92 -0.52 -1.29
N VAL A 56 -7.47 -0.50 -0.08
CA VAL A 56 -8.46 0.48 0.34
C VAL A 56 -7.72 1.68 0.95
N TYR A 57 -7.83 2.84 0.30
CA TYR A 57 -7.20 4.09 0.74
C TYR A 57 -8.03 5.32 0.34
N ASN A 58 -7.78 6.45 0.97
CA ASN A 58 -8.31 7.73 0.52
C ASN A 58 -7.28 8.40 -0.40
N MET A 59 -7.68 8.70 -1.63
CA MET A 59 -6.81 9.37 -2.61
C MET A 59 -6.29 10.72 -2.10
N GLU A 60 -7.05 11.41 -1.25
CA GLU A 60 -6.67 12.68 -0.61
C GLU A 60 -5.40 12.56 0.25
N ASP A 61 -5.15 11.39 0.86
CA ASP A 61 -3.97 11.14 1.69
C ASP A 61 -2.67 11.17 0.87
N PHE A 62 -2.78 10.93 -0.44
CA PHE A 62 -1.64 10.87 -1.37
C PHE A 62 -1.57 12.07 -2.32
N LEU A 63 -2.68 12.79 -2.54
CA LEU A 63 -2.76 13.99 -3.38
C LEU A 63 -2.33 15.29 -2.66
N GLY A 64 -2.15 15.26 -1.33
CA GLY A 64 -1.86 16.42 -0.51
C GLY A 64 -0.44 16.96 -0.64
N ASP A 65 -0.20 17.88 -1.58
CA ASP A 65 0.96 18.77 -1.55
C ASP A 65 0.67 19.94 -0.58
N ASN A 66 1.42 19.97 0.54
CA ASN A 66 1.55 21.07 1.52
C ASN A 66 0.29 21.50 2.29
N ASN A 67 0.05 20.95 3.49
CA ASN A 67 -0.24 21.73 4.72
C ASN A 67 -0.43 20.78 5.94
N ASN A 68 0.49 20.90 6.90
CA ASN A 68 0.48 20.45 8.31
C ASN A 68 -0.81 19.76 8.83
N ASN A 69 -0.70 18.51 9.32
CA ASN A 69 -0.78 18.14 10.75
C ASN A 69 -1.21 16.66 10.98
N ASN A 70 -0.47 15.98 11.86
CA ASN A 70 -0.77 14.74 12.59
C ASN A 70 -0.46 13.38 11.93
N THR A 71 0.81 12.99 11.97
CA THR A 71 1.16 11.57 12.14
C THR A 71 1.52 11.35 13.61
N PRO A 72 0.68 10.69 14.44
CA PRO A 72 1.20 10.10 15.67
C PRO A 72 2.19 8.99 15.28
N PRO A 73 3.31 8.84 16.01
CA PRO A 73 4.25 7.77 15.75
C PRO A 73 3.55 6.45 16.09
N ILE A 74 3.23 5.65 15.07
CA ILE A 74 2.83 4.25 15.26
C ILE A 74 4.02 3.52 15.88
N SER A 75 4.03 3.54 17.21
CA SER A 75 4.91 2.73 18.05
C SER A 75 4.34 1.32 18.01
N VAL A 76 4.92 0.46 17.16
CA VAL A 76 4.72 -0.97 17.29
C VAL A 76 5.67 -1.47 18.38
N ALA A 77 5.09 -1.99 19.46
CA ALA A 77 5.78 -2.60 20.59
C ALA A 77 6.16 -4.05 20.28
#